data_AF-A0A7S3Q0A4-F1
#
_entry.id   AF-A0A7S3Q0A4-F1
#
_cell.length_a   1.000
_cell.length_b   1.000
_cell.length_c   1.000
_cell.angle_alpha   90.00
_cell.angle_beta   90.00
_cell.angle_gamma   90.00
#
_symmetry.space_group_name_H-M   'P 1'
#
loop_
_entity.id
_entity.type
_entity.pdbx_description
1 polymer ?
#
loop_
_entity_poly.entity_id
_entity_poly.type
_entity_poly.pdbx_seq_one_letter_code
_entity_poly.pdbx_strand_id
1 'polypeptide(L)'
;MPKKRSKRSLEDVHEEEATAKHSSLVATTTKTFHREAKAAKAQECQKIIRKIKSLKGSLESKGENSTSEAETSQMDDKVARKVDNLDEKLRYTKAFSIDEIERICLRRVGLQNTDGAESVPDDQKEDDLSKKNKKDLVDSMLRQKKLSSAMQSASEKVSAYNIWLSRREEQITMGRKSKNKNNKSTGQSRGTKRGRDTDFNDHGGNSALFIDSLNGSTLTAEEEEYAFGMSYGDQEIKKKNRPGQRARKMKAMAIEAKKSGRVWDSNNSWREKKAKPEVKKTKTTKTNEHASGLDKSKKINVAEVASMGQSWKEEGKAHPSWAAREAQKAKSGISQFAGKKITFD
;
A
#
# COMPACT_ATOMS: atom_id res chain seq x y z
N MET A 1 42.34 29.06 -4.45
CA MET A 1 42.23 28.60 -3.04
C MET A 1 40.87 27.96 -2.82
N PRO A 2 40.75 26.62 -2.70
CA PRO A 2 39.47 25.97 -2.39
C PRO A 2 39.03 26.38 -0.97
N LYS A 3 37.86 26.99 -0.85
CA LYS A 3 37.27 27.36 0.44
C LYS A 3 37.07 26.06 1.25
N LYS A 4 37.73 25.96 2.41
CA LYS A 4 37.51 24.86 3.37
C LYS A 4 36.01 24.84 3.72
N ARG A 5 35.29 23.80 3.29
CA ARG A 5 33.89 23.60 3.67
C ARG A 5 33.84 23.49 5.19
N SER A 6 33.04 24.35 5.82
CA SER A 6 32.70 24.22 7.24
C SER A 6 32.24 22.79 7.52
N LYS A 7 32.79 22.16 8.55
CA LYS A 7 32.34 20.85 9.00
C LYS A 7 31.00 21.07 9.71
N ARG A 8 29.89 20.86 8.98
CA ARG A 8 28.55 20.79 9.60
C ARG A 8 28.56 19.72 10.69
N SER A 9 27.86 19.98 11.79
CA SER A 9 27.72 19.00 12.87
C SER A 9 26.92 17.80 12.34
N LEU A 10 27.04 16.64 13.00
CA LEU A 10 26.24 15.46 12.61
C LEU A 10 24.76 15.71 12.92
N GLU A 11 24.50 16.52 13.95
CA GLU A 11 23.19 16.96 14.40
C GLU A 11 22.52 17.84 13.34
N ASP A 12 23.22 18.82 12.76
CA ASP A 12 22.68 19.69 11.70
C ASP A 12 22.23 18.86 10.49
N VAL A 13 23.04 17.87 10.10
CA VAL A 13 22.71 16.98 8.97
C VAL A 13 21.47 16.13 9.27
N HIS A 14 21.30 15.71 10.53
CA HIS A 14 20.12 14.97 10.96
C HIS A 14 18.85 15.82 10.91
N GLU A 15 18.91 17.04 11.42
CA GLU A 15 17.79 17.97 11.39
C GLU A 15 17.40 18.32 9.95
N GLU A 16 18.37 18.55 9.06
CA GLU A 16 18.13 18.76 7.63
C GLU A 16 17.45 17.52 6.98
N GLU A 17 17.90 16.30 7.30
CA GLU A 17 17.30 15.07 6.78
C GLU A 17 15.87 14.86 7.31
N ALA A 18 15.65 15.08 8.61
CA ALA A 18 14.35 14.96 9.26
C ALA A 18 13.34 15.97 8.71
N THR A 19 13.73 17.24 8.58
CA THR A 19 12.87 18.30 8.02
C THR A 19 12.53 18.04 6.56
N ALA A 20 13.50 17.60 5.74
CA ALA A 20 13.24 17.23 4.35
C ALA A 20 12.27 16.05 4.23
N LYS A 21 12.44 15.02 5.07
CA LYS A 21 11.57 13.84 5.09
C LYS A 21 10.16 14.17 5.58
N HIS A 22 10.05 15.00 6.62
CA HIS A 22 8.78 15.53 7.12
C HIS A 22 8.07 16.34 6.04
N SER A 23 8.76 17.30 5.40
CA SER A 23 8.19 18.13 4.33
C SER A 23 7.69 17.28 3.15
N SER A 24 8.42 16.23 2.78
CA SER A 24 7.98 15.29 1.74
C SER A 24 6.74 14.50 2.16
N LEU A 25 6.68 14.05 3.41
CA LEU A 25 5.51 13.36 3.96
C LEU A 25 4.27 14.27 3.99
N VAL A 26 4.42 15.53 4.44
CA VAL A 26 3.35 16.52 4.41
C VAL A 26 2.88 16.76 2.96
N ALA A 27 3.79 17.05 2.03
CA ALA A 27 3.42 17.33 0.64
C ALA A 27 2.67 16.16 -0.03
N THR A 28 3.09 14.92 0.20
CA THR A 28 2.44 13.73 -0.36
C THR A 28 1.08 13.44 0.28
N THR A 29 0.94 13.64 1.59
CA THR A 29 -0.33 13.45 2.31
C THR A 29 -1.34 14.54 1.97
N THR A 30 -0.93 15.81 1.92
CA THR A 30 -1.77 16.94 1.48
C THR A 30 -2.36 16.68 0.09
N LYS A 31 -1.54 16.32 -0.90
CA LYS A 31 -2.02 15.99 -2.25
C LYS A 31 -3.04 14.86 -2.26
N THR A 32 -2.82 13.83 -1.43
CA THR A 32 -3.74 12.70 -1.31
C THR A 32 -5.07 13.15 -0.69
N PHE A 33 -5.04 13.91 0.40
CA PHE A 33 -6.24 14.44 1.04
C PHE A 33 -7.02 15.40 0.14
N HIS A 34 -6.35 16.29 -0.60
CA HIS A 34 -7.00 17.18 -1.56
C HIS A 34 -7.84 16.41 -2.58
N ARG A 35 -7.23 15.40 -3.21
CA ARG A 35 -7.89 14.57 -4.22
C ARG A 35 -9.10 13.83 -3.65
N GLU A 36 -8.94 13.18 -2.49
CA GLU A 36 -10.03 12.42 -1.88
C GLU A 36 -11.13 13.33 -1.29
N ALA A 37 -10.78 14.52 -0.79
CA ALA A 37 -11.74 15.52 -0.31
C ALA A 37 -12.55 16.11 -1.46
N LYS A 38 -11.94 16.37 -2.63
CA LYS A 38 -12.65 16.76 -3.85
C LYS A 38 -13.65 15.69 -4.28
N ALA A 39 -13.24 14.41 -4.26
CA ALA A 39 -14.12 13.29 -4.56
C ALA A 39 -15.28 13.17 -3.54
N ALA A 40 -14.98 13.31 -2.25
CA ALA A 40 -16.00 13.32 -1.19
C ALA A 40 -17.02 14.45 -1.39
N LYS A 41 -16.57 15.65 -1.77
CA LYS A 41 -17.41 16.83 -2.01
C LYS A 41 -18.38 16.59 -3.17
N ALA A 42 -17.86 16.04 -4.28
CA ALA A 42 -18.67 15.68 -5.43
C ALA A 42 -19.73 14.63 -5.06
N GLN A 43 -19.38 13.63 -4.26
CA GLN A 43 -20.34 12.62 -3.81
C GLN A 43 -21.43 13.18 -2.90
N GLU A 44 -21.10 14.07 -1.96
CA GLU A 44 -22.11 14.73 -1.13
C GLU A 44 -23.07 15.59 -1.97
N CYS A 45 -22.54 16.35 -2.94
CA CYS A 45 -23.37 17.10 -3.89
C CYS A 45 -24.32 16.16 -4.65
N GLN A 46 -23.82 15.03 -5.17
CA GLN A 46 -24.64 14.05 -5.87
C GLN A 46 -25.71 13.43 -4.97
N LYS A 47 -25.40 13.13 -3.71
CA LYS A 47 -26.39 12.61 -2.74
C LYS A 47 -27.52 13.61 -2.53
N ILE A 48 -27.20 14.90 -2.38
CA ILE A 48 -28.21 15.96 -2.20
C ILE A 48 -29.07 16.09 -3.46
N ILE A 49 -28.47 16.14 -4.65
CA ILE A 49 -29.18 16.23 -5.92
C ILE A 49 -30.14 15.04 -6.11
N ARG A 50 -29.72 13.81 -5.80
CA ARG A 50 -30.59 12.63 -5.88
C ARG A 50 -31.78 12.73 -4.94
N LYS A 51 -31.59 13.24 -3.71
CA LYS A 51 -32.68 13.47 -2.76
C LYS A 51 -33.67 14.50 -3.26
N ILE A 52 -33.20 15.61 -3.83
CA ILE A 52 -34.06 16.64 -4.44
C ILE A 52 -34.88 16.03 -5.57
N LYS A 53 -34.23 15.29 -6.49
CA LYS A 53 -34.93 14.62 -7.60
C LYS A 53 -35.98 13.63 -7.13
N SER A 54 -35.66 12.83 -6.09
CA SER A 54 -36.61 11.88 -5.51
C SER A 54 -37.83 12.58 -4.91
N LEU A 55 -37.64 13.71 -4.21
CA LEU A 55 -38.76 14.46 -3.62
C LEU A 55 -39.64 15.11 -4.69
N LYS A 56 -39.05 15.67 -5.75
CA LYS A 56 -39.79 16.25 -6.87
C LYS A 56 -40.58 15.20 -7.64
N GLY A 57 -39.98 14.05 -7.94
CA GLY A 57 -40.68 12.94 -8.60
C GLY A 57 -41.85 12.38 -7.79
N SER A 58 -41.75 12.36 -6.45
CA SER A 58 -42.87 11.98 -5.58
C SER A 58 -44.02 13.00 -5.56
N LEU A 59 -43.74 14.27 -5.86
CA LEU A 59 -44.75 15.32 -6.00
C LEU A 59 -45.51 15.14 -7.32
N GLU A 60 -44.77 14.92 -8.41
CA GLU A 60 -45.33 14.70 -9.75
C GLU A 60 -46.22 13.45 -9.81
N SER A 61 -45.79 12.34 -9.19
CA SER A 61 -46.56 11.08 -9.20
C SER A 61 -47.88 11.13 -8.41
N LYS A 62 -48.06 12.11 -7.52
CA LYS A 62 -49.28 12.23 -6.70
C LYS A 62 -50.40 12.99 -7.39
N GLY A 63 -50.09 13.80 -8.41
CA GLY A 63 -51.09 14.61 -9.11
C GLY A 63 -52.15 13.80 -9.88
N GLU A 64 -51.91 12.52 -10.15
CA GLU A 64 -52.77 11.71 -11.02
C GLU A 64 -53.80 10.84 -10.26
N ASN A 65 -53.65 10.63 -8.94
CA ASN A 65 -54.55 9.80 -8.14
C ASN A 65 -55.38 10.64 -7.15
N SER A 66 -56.57 11.03 -7.61
CA SER A 66 -57.57 11.86 -6.93
C SER A 66 -57.86 11.43 -5.48
N THR A 67 -57.25 12.12 -4.53
CA THR A 67 -57.63 12.13 -3.11
C THR A 67 -57.80 13.60 -2.69
N SER A 68 -58.75 13.84 -1.78
CA SER A 68 -59.28 15.16 -1.38
C SER A 68 -58.26 16.31 -1.36
N GLU A 69 -58.59 17.40 -2.05
CA GLU A 69 -57.73 18.59 -2.33
C GLU A 69 -57.13 19.29 -1.10
N ALA A 70 -57.76 19.17 0.08
CA ALA A 70 -57.30 19.88 1.28
C ALA A 70 -56.06 19.25 1.94
N GLU A 71 -55.91 17.92 1.88
CA GLU A 71 -54.78 17.22 2.52
C GLU A 71 -53.51 17.27 1.66
N THR A 72 -53.66 17.36 0.34
CA THR A 72 -52.54 17.44 -0.61
C THR A 72 -51.77 18.75 -0.45
N SER A 73 -52.48 19.88 -0.29
CA SER A 73 -51.88 21.21 -0.16
C SER A 73 -50.87 21.32 1.02
N GLN A 74 -51.21 20.80 2.21
CA GLN A 74 -50.28 20.85 3.35
C GLN A 74 -49.04 19.96 3.15
N MET A 75 -49.18 18.87 2.39
CA MET A 75 -48.06 17.98 2.12
C MET A 75 -47.11 18.61 1.10
N ASP A 76 -47.65 19.29 0.10
CA ASP A 76 -46.88 19.97 -0.95
C ASP A 76 -46.03 21.09 -0.36
N ASP A 77 -46.59 21.90 0.55
CA ASP A 77 -45.84 22.93 1.29
C ASP A 77 -44.67 22.36 2.10
N LYS A 78 -44.87 21.20 2.75
CA LYS A 78 -43.81 20.52 3.52
C LYS A 78 -42.72 19.97 2.61
N VAL A 79 -43.07 19.46 1.43
CA VAL A 79 -42.11 18.95 0.45
C VAL A 79 -41.33 20.10 -0.17
N ALA A 80 -41.98 21.21 -0.53
CA ALA A 80 -41.35 22.42 -1.07
C ALA A 80 -40.29 22.96 -0.12
N ARG A 81 -40.62 23.16 1.16
CA ARG A 81 -39.65 23.59 2.18
C ARG A 81 -38.45 22.65 2.33
N LYS A 82 -38.67 21.33 2.20
CA LYS A 82 -37.57 20.34 2.24
C LYS A 82 -36.66 20.45 1.02
N VAL A 83 -37.23 20.71 -0.15
CA VAL A 83 -36.46 20.93 -1.39
C VAL A 83 -35.62 22.19 -1.25
N ASP A 84 -36.19 23.30 -0.78
CA ASP A 84 -35.45 24.56 -0.58
C ASP A 84 -34.28 24.39 0.40
N ASN A 85 -34.51 23.72 1.53
CA ASN A 85 -33.46 23.40 2.50
C ASN A 85 -32.34 22.54 1.89
N LEU A 86 -32.67 21.60 1.00
CA LEU A 86 -31.67 20.78 0.31
C LEU A 86 -30.91 21.58 -0.75
N ASP A 87 -31.57 22.52 -1.43
CA ASP A 87 -30.93 23.42 -2.40
C ASP A 87 -29.97 24.38 -1.70
N GLU A 88 -30.34 24.92 -0.54
CA GLU A 88 -29.44 25.71 0.31
C GLU A 88 -28.23 24.87 0.76
N LYS A 89 -28.47 23.64 1.26
CA LYS A 89 -27.39 22.72 1.62
C LYS A 89 -26.49 22.38 0.42
N LEU A 90 -27.04 22.28 -0.78
CA LEU A 90 -26.28 22.04 -2.01
C LEU A 90 -25.40 23.24 -2.35
N ARG A 91 -25.93 24.47 -2.25
CA ARG A 91 -25.16 25.71 -2.45
C ARG A 91 -24.01 25.80 -1.46
N TYR A 92 -24.29 25.57 -0.18
CA TYR A 92 -23.29 25.53 0.88
C TYR A 92 -22.21 24.47 0.60
N THR A 93 -22.62 23.23 0.28
CA THR A 93 -21.68 22.13 -0.02
C THR A 93 -20.80 22.46 -1.23
N LYS A 94 -21.32 23.16 -2.24
CA LYS A 94 -20.53 23.61 -3.40
C LYS A 94 -19.53 24.71 -3.03
N ALA A 95 -19.90 25.64 -2.17
CA ALA A 95 -19.05 26.73 -1.70
C ALA A 95 -18.00 26.28 -0.66
N PHE A 96 -18.20 25.13 -0.02
CA PHE A 96 -17.31 24.64 1.04
C PHE A 96 -15.85 24.49 0.58
N SER A 97 -14.91 25.02 1.36
CA SER A 97 -13.47 24.99 1.05
C SER A 97 -12.87 23.59 1.26
N ILE A 98 -12.17 23.08 0.25
CA ILE A 98 -11.50 21.76 0.33
C ILE A 98 -10.32 21.83 1.30
N ASP A 99 -9.63 22.97 1.35
CA ASP A 99 -8.45 23.20 2.20
C ASP A 99 -8.80 23.10 3.70
N GLU A 100 -10.04 23.41 4.09
CA GLU A 100 -10.51 23.23 5.46
C GLU A 100 -10.51 21.75 5.87
N ILE A 101 -10.98 20.86 4.98
CA ILE A 101 -10.96 19.42 5.24
C ILE A 101 -9.53 18.90 5.26
N GLU A 102 -8.66 19.37 4.38
CA GLU A 102 -7.25 19.00 4.39
C GLU A 102 -6.58 19.38 5.70
N ARG A 103 -6.77 20.61 6.18
CA ARG A 103 -6.26 21.07 7.48
C ARG A 103 -6.77 20.19 8.63
N ILE A 104 -8.07 19.85 8.63
CA ILE A 104 -8.64 18.95 9.64
C ILE A 104 -8.02 17.55 9.57
N CYS A 105 -7.82 16.99 8.36
CA CYS A 105 -7.19 15.70 8.16
C CYS A 105 -5.73 15.68 8.62
N LEU A 106 -4.93 16.68 8.22
CA LEU A 106 -3.53 16.82 8.61
C LEU A 106 -3.37 16.97 10.12
N ARG A 107 -4.25 17.74 10.76
CA ARG A 107 -4.30 17.89 12.22
C ARG A 107 -4.62 16.56 12.91
N ARG A 108 -5.63 15.82 12.43
CA ARG A 108 -6.01 14.51 13.00
C ARG A 108 -4.91 13.47 12.88
N VAL A 109 -4.08 13.54 11.84
CA VAL A 109 -2.97 12.62 11.60
C VAL A 109 -1.68 13.05 12.32
N GLY A 110 -1.64 14.28 12.88
CA GLY A 110 -0.49 14.79 13.62
C GLY A 110 0.64 15.31 12.74
N LEU A 111 0.35 15.74 11.51
CA LEU A 111 1.33 16.33 10.58
C LEU A 111 1.37 17.85 10.60
N GLN A 112 0.38 18.47 11.23
CA GLN A 112 0.31 19.91 11.40
C GLN A 112 0.27 20.20 12.90
N ASN A 113 1.35 20.81 13.39
CA ASN A 113 1.46 21.21 14.80
C ASN A 113 0.34 22.20 15.12
N THR A 114 -0.41 21.91 16.18
CA THR A 114 -1.45 22.79 16.71
C THR A 114 -0.89 23.92 17.55
N ASP A 115 0.42 23.97 17.75
CA ASP A 115 1.08 24.84 18.74
C ASP A 115 1.00 26.33 18.40
N GLY A 116 0.64 26.64 17.16
CA GLY A 116 0.29 27.99 16.71
C GLY A 116 -1.12 28.06 16.14
N ALA A 117 -2.06 27.24 16.65
CA ALA A 117 -3.47 27.48 16.42
C ALA A 117 -3.81 28.81 17.09
N GLU A 118 -3.48 29.91 16.41
CA GLU A 118 -4.31 31.09 16.36
C GLU A 118 -5.73 30.54 16.33
N SER A 119 -6.42 30.63 17.46
CA SER A 119 -7.86 30.53 17.51
C SER A 119 -8.31 31.41 16.36
N VAL A 120 -8.81 30.81 15.28
CA VAL A 120 -9.34 31.55 14.14
C VAL A 120 -10.19 32.64 14.78
N PRO A 121 -9.83 33.93 14.62
CA PRO A 121 -10.46 34.99 15.39
C PRO A 121 -11.96 34.80 15.26
N ASP A 122 -12.63 34.48 16.37
CA ASP A 122 -14.07 34.18 16.45
C ASP A 122 -14.89 35.47 16.25
N ASP A 123 -14.33 36.43 15.51
CA ASP A 123 -14.89 37.74 15.20
C ASP A 123 -15.91 37.68 14.06
N GLN A 124 -16.05 36.53 13.41
CA GLN A 124 -17.24 36.25 12.62
C GLN A 124 -18.22 35.48 13.49
N LYS A 125 -19.24 36.21 13.99
CA LYS A 125 -20.48 35.64 14.52
C LYS A 125 -21.19 34.84 13.42
N GLU A 126 -20.63 33.69 13.03
CA GLU A 126 -21.37 32.70 12.26
C GLU A 126 -22.52 32.22 13.15
N ASP A 127 -23.75 32.30 12.64
CA ASP A 127 -24.94 31.78 13.32
C ASP A 127 -24.71 30.33 13.77
N ASP A 128 -25.18 29.98 14.97
CA ASP A 128 -25.02 28.63 15.55
C ASP A 128 -25.52 27.52 14.60
N LEU A 129 -26.55 27.83 13.81
CA LEU A 129 -27.09 26.93 12.80
C LEU A 129 -26.09 26.67 11.65
N SER A 130 -25.36 27.70 11.20
CA SER A 130 -24.31 27.58 10.20
C SER A 130 -23.16 26.72 10.73
N LYS A 131 -22.71 26.97 11.97
CA LYS A 131 -21.66 26.18 12.64
C LYS A 131 -22.05 24.70 12.73
N LYS A 132 -23.31 24.40 13.08
CA LYS A 132 -23.83 23.02 13.11
C LYS A 132 -23.84 22.36 11.74
N ASN A 133 -24.37 23.04 10.73
CA ASN A 133 -24.42 22.53 9.35
C ASN A 133 -23.01 22.28 8.78
N LYS A 134 -22.06 23.16 9.09
CA LYS A 134 -20.64 23.03 8.75
C LYS A 134 -20.04 21.77 9.37
N LYS A 135 -20.23 21.58 10.67
CA LYS A 135 -19.74 20.40 11.39
C LYS A 135 -20.33 19.11 10.84
N ASP A 136 -21.64 19.07 10.61
CA ASP A 136 -22.33 17.90 10.05
C ASP A 136 -21.83 17.57 8.62
N LEU A 137 -21.57 18.60 7.81
CA LEU A 137 -20.99 18.41 6.47
C LEU A 137 -19.57 17.84 6.54
N VAL A 138 -18.72 18.43 7.38
CA VAL A 138 -17.34 17.96 7.60
C VAL A 138 -17.35 16.51 8.08
N ASP A 139 -18.18 16.17 9.07
CA ASP A 139 -18.28 14.80 9.59
C ASP A 139 -18.81 13.82 8.54
N SER A 140 -19.78 14.23 7.70
CA SER A 140 -20.24 13.41 6.56
C SER A 140 -19.11 13.12 5.57
N MET A 141 -18.32 14.15 5.23
CA MET A 141 -17.21 14.01 4.31
C MET A 141 -16.08 13.16 4.88
N LEU A 142 -15.73 13.30 6.17
CA LEU A 142 -14.70 12.50 6.83
C LEU A 142 -15.10 11.03 6.99
N ARG A 143 -16.39 10.72 7.01
CA ARG A 143 -16.90 9.33 7.00
C ARG A 143 -16.85 8.66 5.62
N GLN A 144 -16.52 9.39 4.56
CA GLN A 144 -16.37 8.79 3.23
C GLN A 144 -15.28 7.73 3.22
N LYS A 145 -15.59 6.55 2.67
CA LYS A 145 -14.70 5.37 2.70
C LYS A 145 -13.30 5.68 2.15
N LYS A 146 -13.22 6.41 1.03
CA LYS A 146 -11.95 6.74 0.38
C LYS A 146 -11.11 7.70 1.22
N LEU A 147 -11.71 8.78 1.74
CA LEU A 147 -11.02 9.76 2.56
C LEU A 147 -10.57 9.14 3.90
N SER A 148 -11.43 8.35 4.54
CA SER A 148 -11.10 7.61 5.77
C SER A 148 -9.94 6.62 5.55
N SER A 149 -9.95 5.87 4.44
CA SER A 149 -8.84 4.98 4.08
C SER A 149 -7.54 5.74 3.81
N ALA A 150 -7.60 6.90 3.16
CA ALA A 150 -6.44 7.76 2.96
C ALA A 150 -5.88 8.28 4.30
N MET A 151 -6.74 8.65 5.26
CA MET A 151 -6.31 9.07 6.60
C MET A 151 -5.61 7.95 7.36
N GLN A 152 -6.13 6.72 7.30
CA GLN A 152 -5.47 5.54 7.90
C GLN A 152 -4.10 5.30 7.29
N SER A 153 -4.00 5.30 5.96
CA SER A 153 -2.71 5.14 5.26
C SER A 153 -1.72 6.27 5.61
N ALA A 154 -2.20 7.50 5.76
CA ALA A 154 -1.38 8.62 6.21
C ALA A 154 -0.89 8.42 7.66
N SER A 155 -1.77 7.96 8.56
CA SER A 155 -1.42 7.63 9.95
C SER A 155 -0.32 6.57 10.03
N GLU A 156 -0.39 5.52 9.21
CA GLU A 156 0.66 4.49 9.13
C GLU A 156 2.01 5.08 8.68
N LYS A 157 1.99 5.98 7.69
CA LYS A 157 3.21 6.67 7.23
C LYS A 157 3.80 7.58 8.30
N VAL A 158 2.96 8.28 9.08
CA VAL A 158 3.41 9.07 10.23
C VAL A 158 4.05 8.19 11.29
N SER A 159 3.42 7.06 11.64
CA SER A 159 4.01 6.10 12.58
C SER A 159 5.36 5.57 12.08
N ALA A 160 5.47 5.24 10.79
CA ALA A 160 6.73 4.81 10.18
C ALA A 160 7.80 5.91 10.19
N TYR A 161 7.41 7.18 9.99
CA TYR A 161 8.31 8.33 10.11
C TYR A 161 8.80 8.53 11.55
N ASN A 162 7.92 8.42 12.55
CA ASN A 162 8.28 8.52 13.97
C ASN A 162 9.24 7.41 14.40
N ILE A 163 9.00 6.16 13.98
CA ILE A 163 9.93 5.04 14.22
C ILE A 163 11.29 5.32 13.58
N TRP A 164 11.30 5.90 12.38
CA TRP A 164 12.53 6.27 11.70
C TRP A 164 13.29 7.37 12.47
N LEU A 165 12.59 8.39 12.98
CA LEU A 165 13.20 9.43 13.83
C LEU A 165 13.86 8.82 15.06
N SER A 166 13.13 7.99 15.83
CA SER A 166 13.69 7.37 17.04
C SER A 166 14.93 6.52 16.74
N ARG A 167 14.90 5.71 15.68
CA ARG A 167 16.08 4.92 15.26
C ARG A 167 17.26 5.80 14.86
N ARG A 168 17.00 6.97 14.29
CA ARG A 168 18.03 7.88 13.83
C ARG A 168 18.67 8.63 15.01
N GLU A 169 17.86 9.06 15.98
CA GLU A 169 18.32 9.63 17.26
C GLU A 169 19.17 8.63 18.06
N GLU A 170 18.77 7.35 18.11
CA GLU A 170 19.55 6.27 18.72
C GLU A 170 20.93 6.10 18.05
N GLN A 171 21.01 6.23 16.73
CA GLN A 171 22.29 6.15 16.00
C GLN A 171 23.24 7.30 16.36
N ILE A 172 22.72 8.52 16.50
CA ILE A 172 23.51 9.71 16.86
C ILE A 172 24.02 9.59 18.30
N THR A 173 23.16 9.16 19.22
CA THR A 173 23.51 9.00 20.64
C THR A 173 24.50 7.84 20.86
N MET A 174 24.31 6.69 20.18
CA MET A 174 25.17 5.50 20.34
C MET A 174 26.49 5.60 19.56
N GLY A 175 26.50 6.29 18.41
CA GLY A 175 27.70 6.51 17.59
C GLY A 175 28.83 7.24 18.33
N ARG A 176 28.48 8.00 19.37
CA ARG A 176 29.45 8.69 20.26
C ARG A 176 30.19 7.74 21.20
N LYS A 177 29.61 6.59 21.59
CA LYS A 177 30.21 5.67 22.59
C LYS A 177 31.14 4.62 21.98
N SER A 178 31.02 4.28 20.70
CA SER A 178 31.76 3.16 20.10
C SER A 178 33.22 3.47 19.72
N LYS A 179 33.58 4.73 19.45
CA LYS A 179 34.92 5.05 18.91
C LYS A 179 36.05 5.16 19.94
N ASN A 180 35.77 5.08 21.25
CA ASN A 180 36.80 5.32 22.28
C ASN A 180 37.45 4.04 22.85
N LYS A 181 37.25 2.85 22.27
CA LYS A 181 37.79 1.58 22.83
C LYS A 181 38.99 0.98 22.08
N ASN A 182 39.43 1.49 20.93
CA ASN A 182 40.44 0.80 20.11
C ASN A 182 41.85 1.43 20.05
N ASN A 183 42.16 2.46 20.84
CA ASN A 183 43.49 3.08 20.82
C ASN A 183 44.33 2.86 22.10
N LYS A 184 44.04 1.82 22.90
CA LYS A 184 44.82 1.54 24.13
C LYS A 184 45.33 0.09 24.27
N SER A 185 45.70 -0.57 23.18
CA SER A 185 46.45 -1.83 23.26
C SER A 185 47.41 -2.09 22.08
N THR A 186 48.18 -1.08 21.68
CA THR A 186 49.54 -1.34 21.17
C THR A 186 50.46 -1.57 22.37
N GLY A 187 50.43 -2.80 22.88
CA GLY A 187 51.26 -3.26 23.98
C GLY A 187 51.13 -4.77 24.14
N GLN A 188 51.88 -5.50 23.32
CA GLN A 188 52.35 -6.88 23.53
C GLN A 188 51.34 -7.90 24.09
N SER A 189 50.88 -8.84 23.25
CA SER A 189 50.89 -10.26 23.65
C SER A 189 50.77 -11.17 22.42
N ARG A 190 51.91 -11.76 22.05
CA ARG A 190 51.98 -13.02 21.31
C ARG A 190 51.68 -14.12 22.32
N GLY A 191 50.63 -14.92 22.14
CA GLY A 191 50.39 -16.05 23.05
C GLY A 191 49.16 -16.90 22.76
N THR A 192 49.36 -17.94 21.92
CA THR A 192 48.88 -19.33 22.10
C THR A 192 47.41 -19.72 22.36
N LYS A 193 47.02 -20.76 21.60
CA LYS A 193 46.06 -21.88 21.88
C LYS A 193 44.57 -21.55 21.86
N ARG A 194 43.80 -22.09 20.90
CA ARG A 194 43.19 -23.45 20.87
C ARG A 194 42.41 -23.78 22.16
N GLY A 195 41.09 -23.70 22.06
CA GLY A 195 40.08 -24.25 22.98
C GLY A 195 38.73 -23.68 22.53
N ARG A 196 37.87 -24.42 21.83
CA ARG A 196 37.06 -25.58 22.29
C ARG A 196 35.88 -25.12 23.15
N ASP A 197 34.70 -25.42 22.61
CA ASP A 197 33.38 -25.57 23.23
C ASP A 197 32.77 -24.34 23.91
N THR A 198 31.66 -23.85 23.33
CA THR A 198 30.40 -23.69 24.07
C THR A 198 29.26 -23.40 23.10
N ASP A 199 28.33 -24.34 23.12
CA ASP A 199 27.01 -24.26 22.52
C ASP A 199 26.26 -23.03 23.04
N PHE A 200 25.83 -22.16 22.13
CA PHE A 200 24.71 -21.24 22.38
C PHE A 200 23.77 -21.31 21.18
N ASN A 201 22.94 -22.35 21.26
CA ASN A 201 21.75 -22.55 20.47
C ASN A 201 20.67 -21.58 21.00
N ASP A 202 20.65 -20.36 20.45
CA ASP A 202 19.57 -19.40 20.67
C ASP A 202 18.95 -19.00 19.33
N HIS A 203 18.04 -19.86 18.85
CA HIS A 203 17.21 -19.64 17.67
C HIS A 203 15.85 -19.03 18.09
N GLY A 204 15.89 -17.93 18.84
CA GLY A 204 14.73 -17.10 19.14
C GLY A 204 14.63 -15.90 18.19
N GLY A 205 13.90 -16.04 17.08
CA GLY A 205 13.33 -14.88 16.37
C GLY A 205 13.64 -14.77 14.88
N ASN A 206 12.92 -15.52 14.05
CA ASN A 206 12.89 -15.28 12.59
C ASN A 206 11.49 -15.41 11.98
N SER A 207 10.46 -14.90 12.67
CA SER A 207 9.07 -14.95 12.20
C SER A 207 8.55 -13.63 11.57
N ALA A 208 9.38 -12.59 11.40
CA ALA A 208 8.90 -11.27 10.95
C ALA A 208 9.15 -10.92 9.46
N LEU A 209 9.56 -11.86 8.60
CA LEU A 209 10.09 -11.53 7.26
C LEU A 209 9.22 -11.89 6.05
N PHE A 210 7.95 -12.33 6.22
CA PHE A 210 7.16 -12.83 5.09
C PHE A 210 5.77 -12.23 4.85
N ILE A 211 5.29 -11.25 5.62
CA ILE A 211 3.89 -10.79 5.46
C ILE A 211 3.72 -9.58 4.51
N ASP A 212 4.78 -8.87 4.13
CA ASP A 212 4.60 -7.55 3.49
C ASP A 212 4.83 -7.52 1.95
N SER A 213 4.54 -8.60 1.23
CA SER A 213 4.75 -8.66 -0.24
C SER A 213 3.57 -9.17 -1.07
N LEU A 214 2.35 -9.14 -0.52
CA LEU A 214 1.14 -9.62 -1.22
C LEU A 214 0.11 -8.55 -1.58
N ASN A 215 0.36 -7.26 -1.29
CA ASN A 215 -0.53 -6.20 -1.78
C ASN A 215 -0.19 -5.82 -3.23
N GLY A 216 -0.72 -6.62 -4.16
CA GLY A 216 -0.83 -6.27 -5.58
C GLY A 216 -1.83 -5.14 -5.78
N SER A 217 -1.35 -3.90 -5.74
CA SER A 217 -2.07 -2.74 -6.27
C SER A 217 -1.96 -2.75 -7.79
N THR A 218 -3.08 -3.05 -8.45
CA THR A 218 -3.29 -2.79 -9.87
C THR A 218 -3.32 -1.27 -10.08
N LEU A 219 -2.20 -0.68 -10.48
CA LEU A 219 -2.16 0.64 -11.06
C LEU A 219 -2.98 0.61 -12.35
N THR A 220 -4.14 1.27 -12.31
CA THR A 220 -4.91 1.63 -13.49
C THR A 220 -4.12 2.73 -14.20
N ALA A 221 -3.69 2.40 -15.42
CA ALA A 221 -3.03 3.31 -16.33
C ALA A 221 -4.10 4.21 -16.95
N GLU A 222 -4.18 5.45 -16.49
CA GLU A 222 -4.78 6.59 -17.21
C GLU A 222 -4.52 7.85 -16.38
N GLU A 223 -3.39 8.52 -16.67
CA GLU A 223 -3.20 9.99 -16.69
C GLU A 223 -1.69 10.25 -16.78
N GLU A 224 -1.23 10.30 -18.03
CA GLU A 224 0.01 10.98 -18.41
C GLU A 224 -0.16 12.50 -18.27
N GLU A 225 0.99 13.18 -18.19
CA GLU A 225 1.18 14.63 -18.38
C GLU A 225 1.16 15.52 -17.12
N TYR A 226 2.26 15.48 -16.36
CA TYR A 226 3.14 16.66 -16.11
C TYR A 226 4.34 16.23 -15.24
N ALA A 227 5.39 15.73 -15.89
CA ALA A 227 6.64 15.35 -15.25
C ALA A 227 7.57 16.57 -15.12
N PHE A 228 7.50 17.28 -14.00
CA PHE A 228 8.55 18.23 -13.62
C PHE A 228 9.75 17.45 -13.04
N GLY A 229 10.74 17.22 -13.91
CA GLY A 229 11.97 16.50 -13.61
C GLY A 229 12.86 17.24 -12.62
N MET A 230 12.92 16.73 -11.39
CA MET A 230 14.05 16.93 -10.47
C MET A 230 14.77 15.59 -10.33
N SER A 231 15.64 15.32 -11.30
CA SER A 231 16.58 14.20 -11.30
C SER A 231 17.66 14.46 -10.26
N TYR A 232 17.42 14.00 -9.02
CA TYR A 232 18.52 13.84 -8.07
C TYR A 232 19.22 12.52 -8.38
N GLY A 233 20.50 12.62 -8.72
CA GLY A 233 21.36 11.51 -9.11
C GLY A 233 21.23 10.32 -8.16
N ASP A 234 20.63 9.25 -8.67
CA ASP A 234 20.58 7.94 -8.06
C ASP A 234 22.01 7.37 -8.05
N GLN A 235 22.76 7.68 -6.98
CA GLN A 235 23.98 6.94 -6.68
C GLN A 235 23.54 5.55 -6.26
N GLU A 236 23.51 4.63 -7.23
CA GLU A 236 23.27 3.21 -7.03
C GLU A 236 24.14 2.70 -5.88
N ILE A 237 23.54 2.58 -4.70
CA ILE A 237 24.14 1.87 -3.58
C ILE A 237 24.26 0.42 -4.06
N LYS A 238 25.46 0.02 -4.49
CA LYS A 238 25.79 -1.34 -4.95
C LYS A 238 25.67 -2.32 -3.79
N LYS A 239 24.43 -2.64 -3.40
CA LYS A 239 24.12 -3.72 -2.47
C LYS A 239 24.61 -5.01 -3.12
N LYS A 240 25.51 -5.73 -2.45
CA LYS A 240 26.00 -7.03 -2.91
C LYS A 240 24.79 -7.93 -3.17
N ASN A 241 24.58 -8.32 -4.43
CA ASN A 241 23.46 -9.15 -4.84
C ASN A 241 23.43 -10.41 -3.98
N ARG A 242 22.32 -10.65 -3.26
CA ARG A 242 22.13 -11.89 -2.52
C ARG A 242 22.21 -13.06 -3.51
N PRO A 243 22.88 -14.19 -3.15
CA PRO A 243 22.95 -15.37 -4.01
C PRO A 243 21.53 -15.75 -4.49
N GLY A 244 21.35 -15.82 -5.81
CA GLY A 244 20.07 -16.16 -6.44
C GLY A 244 19.18 -15.01 -6.93
N GLN A 245 19.42 -13.74 -6.58
CA GLN A 245 18.64 -12.61 -7.14
C GLN A 245 18.80 -12.47 -8.65
N ARG A 246 20.03 -12.64 -9.16
CA ARG A 246 20.31 -12.61 -10.61
C ARG A 246 19.61 -13.75 -11.35
N ALA A 247 19.54 -14.93 -10.75
CA ALA A 247 18.82 -16.07 -11.34
C ALA A 247 17.32 -15.80 -11.45
N ARG A 248 16.72 -15.14 -10.45
CA ARG A 248 15.29 -14.74 -10.50
C ARG A 248 15.03 -13.67 -11.55
N LYS A 249 15.88 -12.64 -11.66
CA LYS A 249 15.78 -11.64 -12.73
C LYS A 249 15.89 -12.26 -14.12
N MET A 250 16.84 -13.18 -14.33
CA MET A 250 16.98 -13.91 -15.60
C MET A 250 15.77 -14.77 -15.92
N LYS A 251 15.22 -15.48 -14.92
CA LYS A 251 14.01 -16.28 -15.11
C LYS A 251 12.80 -15.41 -15.47
N ALA A 252 12.68 -14.23 -14.86
CA ALA A 252 11.63 -13.27 -15.21
C ALA A 252 11.77 -12.75 -16.65
N MET A 253 12.97 -12.31 -17.06
CA MET A 253 13.21 -11.85 -18.44
C MET A 253 12.97 -12.96 -19.48
N ALA A 254 13.36 -14.20 -19.18
CA ALA A 254 13.12 -15.32 -20.08
C ALA A 254 11.62 -15.63 -20.24
N ILE A 255 10.82 -15.45 -19.18
CA ILE A 255 9.36 -15.63 -19.25
C ILE A 255 8.72 -14.49 -20.06
N GLU A 256 9.19 -13.26 -19.87
CA GLU A 256 8.70 -12.09 -20.59
C GLU A 256 8.99 -12.16 -22.10
N ALA A 257 10.21 -12.55 -22.48
CA ALA A 257 10.59 -12.76 -23.88
C ALA A 257 9.76 -13.88 -24.55
N LYS A 258 9.49 -14.98 -23.81
CA LYS A 258 8.59 -16.03 -24.29
C LYS A 258 7.17 -15.53 -24.49
N LYS A 259 6.66 -14.66 -23.61
CA LYS A 259 5.33 -14.05 -23.75
C LYS A 259 5.26 -13.09 -24.93
N SER A 260 6.33 -12.36 -25.22
CA SER A 260 6.38 -11.41 -26.33
C SER A 260 6.71 -12.06 -27.69
N GLY A 261 6.75 -13.40 -27.77
CA GLY A 261 7.11 -14.12 -29.00
C GLY A 261 8.55 -13.89 -29.48
N ARG A 262 9.40 -13.29 -28.65
CA ARG A 262 10.80 -13.00 -29.00
C ARG A 262 11.64 -14.20 -28.63
N VAL A 263 12.39 -14.74 -29.59
CA VAL A 263 13.31 -15.86 -29.34
C VAL A 263 14.39 -15.37 -28.37
N TRP A 264 14.39 -15.91 -27.15
CA TRP A 264 15.40 -15.58 -26.16
C TRP A 264 16.75 -16.16 -26.60
N ASP A 265 17.69 -15.29 -26.94
CA ASP A 265 19.00 -15.70 -27.41
C ASP A 265 19.86 -16.20 -26.24
N SER A 266 19.86 -17.51 -26.04
CA SER A 266 20.54 -18.18 -24.92
C SER A 266 22.07 -18.02 -24.92
N ASN A 267 22.63 -17.45 -25.98
CA ASN A 267 24.07 -17.25 -26.15
C ASN A 267 24.64 -16.12 -25.29
N ASN A 268 23.80 -15.25 -24.70
CA ASN A 268 24.24 -14.19 -23.78
C ASN A 268 24.44 -14.71 -22.34
N SER A 269 25.16 -15.82 -22.19
CA SER A 269 25.61 -16.38 -20.92
C SER A 269 26.77 -15.55 -20.39
N TRP A 270 26.49 -14.61 -19.49
CA TRP A 270 27.50 -13.77 -18.78
C TRP A 270 28.44 -14.53 -17.83
N ARG A 271 28.38 -15.86 -17.80
CA ARG A 271 29.55 -16.64 -17.39
C ARG A 271 30.38 -16.82 -18.64
N GLU A 272 31.51 -16.11 -18.71
CA GLU A 272 32.64 -16.58 -19.50
C GLU A 272 32.75 -18.09 -19.26
N LYS A 273 32.63 -18.87 -20.32
CA LYS A 273 32.94 -20.29 -20.25
C LYS A 273 34.42 -20.34 -19.89
N LYS A 274 34.74 -20.46 -18.59
CA LYS A 274 36.11 -20.73 -18.16
C LYS A 274 36.59 -21.89 -19.03
N ALA A 275 37.67 -21.67 -19.77
CA ALA A 275 38.29 -22.68 -20.61
C ALA A 275 38.37 -23.97 -19.79
N LYS A 276 37.76 -25.04 -20.30
CA LYS A 276 37.84 -26.34 -19.63
C LYS A 276 39.32 -26.71 -19.59
N PRO A 277 39.96 -26.87 -18.42
CA PRO A 277 41.26 -27.53 -18.40
C PRO A 277 41.06 -28.95 -18.94
N GLU A 278 41.89 -29.36 -19.90
CA GLU A 278 41.99 -30.77 -20.30
C GLU A 278 42.43 -31.58 -19.09
N VAL A 279 41.47 -32.23 -18.41
CA VAL A 279 41.76 -33.09 -17.27
C VAL A 279 41.76 -34.54 -17.74
N LYS A 280 42.98 -35.08 -17.76
CA LYS A 280 43.31 -36.52 -17.81
C LYS A 280 42.45 -37.30 -16.80
N LYS A 281 41.92 -38.42 -17.26
CA LYS A 281 41.08 -39.35 -16.48
C LYS A 281 41.88 -39.93 -15.31
N THR A 282 41.51 -39.57 -14.08
CA THR A 282 41.78 -40.41 -12.89
C THR A 282 40.48 -40.61 -12.12
N LYS A 283 40.03 -41.87 -12.12
CA LYS A 283 38.89 -42.40 -11.37
C LYS A 283 39.13 -42.19 -9.86
N THR A 284 38.25 -41.45 -9.20
CA THR A 284 38.04 -41.59 -7.75
C THR A 284 36.55 -41.38 -7.47
N THR A 285 35.90 -42.48 -7.11
CA THR A 285 34.50 -42.57 -6.73
C THR A 285 34.32 -42.03 -5.31
N LYS A 286 33.79 -40.82 -5.17
CA LYS A 286 33.18 -40.34 -3.92
C LYS A 286 31.66 -40.37 -4.09
N THR A 287 31.01 -41.23 -3.33
CA THR A 287 29.56 -41.35 -3.20
C THR A 287 29.03 -40.14 -2.42
N ASN A 288 28.36 -39.23 -3.12
CA ASN A 288 27.53 -38.21 -2.49
C ASN A 288 26.17 -38.82 -2.19
N GLU A 289 25.91 -39.11 -0.93
CA GLU A 289 24.57 -39.44 -0.42
C GLU A 289 23.71 -38.18 -0.50
N HIS A 290 22.76 -38.18 -1.44
CA HIS A 290 21.73 -37.15 -1.50
C HIS A 290 20.57 -37.58 -0.62
N ALA A 291 20.08 -36.66 0.23
CA ALA A 291 18.99 -36.87 1.19
C ALA A 291 17.61 -37.24 0.60
N SER A 292 17.52 -37.53 -0.71
CA SER A 292 16.28 -37.88 -1.38
C SER A 292 15.99 -39.39 -1.41
N GLY A 293 16.92 -40.26 -0.98
CA GLY A 293 16.72 -41.71 -0.89
C GLY A 293 16.34 -42.43 -2.20
N LEU A 294 16.25 -41.71 -3.32
CA LEU A 294 15.83 -42.27 -4.60
C LEU A 294 17.03 -42.84 -5.35
N ASP A 295 17.02 -44.17 -5.47
CA ASP A 295 17.96 -44.98 -6.22
C ASP A 295 17.95 -44.58 -7.71
N LYS A 296 19.06 -43.98 -8.17
CA LYS A 296 19.21 -43.53 -9.58
C LYS A 296 19.31 -44.70 -10.58
N SER A 297 19.44 -45.92 -10.10
CA SER A 297 19.48 -47.14 -10.91
C SER A 297 18.10 -47.58 -11.38
N LYS A 298 17.02 -47.14 -10.71
CA LYS A 298 15.65 -47.43 -11.13
C LYS A 298 15.23 -46.44 -12.22
N LYS A 299 15.26 -46.90 -13.47
CA LYS A 299 14.62 -46.20 -14.59
C LYS A 299 13.11 -46.18 -14.34
N ILE A 300 12.62 -45.07 -13.82
CA ILE A 300 11.18 -44.84 -13.62
C ILE A 300 10.52 -44.88 -15.00
N ASN A 301 9.62 -45.83 -15.20
CA ASN A 301 8.88 -45.96 -16.44
C ASN A 301 7.84 -44.84 -16.50
N VAL A 302 7.92 -43.99 -17.53
CA VAL A 302 7.10 -42.76 -17.66
C VAL A 302 5.60 -43.08 -17.68
N ALA A 303 5.23 -44.27 -18.15
CA ALA A 303 3.84 -44.74 -18.14
C ALA A 303 3.27 -44.95 -16.71
N GLU A 304 4.12 -45.34 -15.76
CA GLU A 304 3.72 -45.62 -14.37
C GLU A 304 3.52 -44.33 -13.55
N VAL A 305 4.27 -43.26 -13.90
CA VAL A 305 4.07 -41.92 -13.30
C VAL A 305 2.80 -41.26 -13.82
N ALA A 306 2.41 -41.55 -15.07
CA ALA A 306 1.17 -41.03 -15.66
C ALA A 306 -0.09 -41.70 -15.07
N SER A 307 -0.01 -42.97 -14.69
CA SER A 307 -1.15 -43.69 -14.08
C SER A 307 -1.37 -43.33 -12.61
N MET A 308 -0.32 -42.97 -11.85
CA MET A 308 -0.46 -42.54 -10.45
C MET A 308 -1.31 -41.26 -10.26
N GLY A 309 -1.54 -40.48 -11.32
CA GLY A 309 -2.39 -39.28 -11.26
C GLY A 309 -3.88 -39.52 -11.57
N GLN A 310 -4.27 -40.71 -12.03
CA GLN A 310 -5.65 -40.97 -12.47
C GLN A 310 -6.59 -41.45 -11.35
N SER A 311 -6.07 -42.07 -10.28
CA SER A 311 -6.89 -42.58 -9.17
C SER A 311 -7.56 -41.48 -8.32
N TRP A 312 -7.11 -40.22 -8.41
CA TRP A 312 -7.67 -39.12 -7.63
C TRP A 312 -8.96 -38.54 -8.23
N LYS A 313 -9.30 -38.92 -9.47
CA LYS A 313 -10.52 -38.45 -10.16
C LYS A 313 -11.73 -39.36 -9.98
N GLU A 314 -11.54 -40.66 -9.76
CA GLU A 314 -12.66 -41.63 -9.77
C GLU A 314 -13.32 -41.84 -8.40
N GLU A 315 -12.66 -41.54 -7.28
CA GLU A 315 -13.22 -41.77 -5.94
C GLU A 315 -14.09 -40.61 -5.38
N GLY A 316 -14.40 -39.58 -6.17
CA GLY A 316 -15.29 -38.47 -5.74
C GLY A 316 -14.76 -37.64 -4.57
N LYS A 317 -13.55 -37.91 -4.06
CA LYS A 317 -12.87 -37.13 -3.03
C LYS A 317 -12.14 -35.97 -3.67
N ALA A 318 -12.91 -34.96 -4.09
CA ALA A 318 -12.34 -33.67 -4.45
C ALA A 318 -11.42 -33.20 -3.32
N HIS A 319 -10.20 -32.76 -3.67
CA HIS A 319 -9.22 -32.26 -2.71
C HIS A 319 -9.87 -31.24 -1.77
N PRO A 320 -9.58 -31.22 -0.47
CA PRO A 320 -10.28 -30.38 0.51
C PRO A 320 -10.33 -28.88 0.15
N SER A 321 -9.34 -28.38 -0.61
CA SER A 321 -9.34 -27.01 -1.14
C SER A 321 -10.42 -26.74 -2.20
N TRP A 322 -10.84 -27.75 -2.96
CA TRP A 322 -11.90 -27.62 -3.96
C TRP A 322 -13.28 -27.71 -3.30
N ALA A 323 -13.46 -28.64 -2.37
CA ALA A 323 -14.68 -28.73 -1.55
C ALA A 323 -14.95 -27.44 -0.75
N ALA A 324 -13.90 -26.81 -0.18
CA ALA A 324 -14.03 -25.52 0.51
C ALA A 324 -14.50 -24.38 -0.40
N ARG A 325 -14.03 -24.36 -1.65
CA ARG A 325 -14.42 -23.35 -2.65
C ARG A 325 -15.86 -23.53 -3.12
N GLU A 326 -16.34 -24.77 -3.21
CA GLU A 326 -17.72 -25.08 -3.54
C GLU A 326 -18.67 -24.73 -2.39
N ALA A 327 -18.28 -25.01 -1.15
CA ALA A 327 -19.00 -24.57 0.04
C ALA A 327 -19.05 -23.04 0.17
N GLN A 328 -18.00 -22.32 -0.21
CA GLN A 328 -18.00 -20.85 -0.26
C GLN A 328 -18.92 -20.32 -1.36
N LYS A 329 -18.95 -20.94 -2.56
CA LYS A 329 -19.91 -20.57 -3.60
C LYS A 329 -21.35 -20.77 -3.15
N ALA A 330 -21.65 -21.91 -2.52
CA ALA A 330 -22.98 -22.19 -1.97
C ALA A 330 -23.38 -21.20 -0.85
N LYS A 331 -22.45 -20.86 0.05
CA LYS A 331 -22.69 -19.88 1.13
C LYS A 331 -22.73 -18.43 0.65
N SER A 332 -22.08 -18.11 -0.48
CA SER A 332 -22.03 -16.74 -1.00
C SER A 332 -23.37 -16.23 -1.56
N GLY A 333 -24.41 -17.06 -1.60
CA GLY A 333 -25.80 -16.58 -1.76
C GLY A 333 -25.99 -15.65 -2.95
N ILE A 334 -25.27 -15.87 -4.05
CA ILE A 334 -25.53 -15.18 -5.31
C ILE A 334 -26.83 -15.79 -5.83
N SER A 335 -27.95 -15.23 -5.37
CA SER A 335 -29.28 -15.51 -5.86
C SER A 335 -29.23 -15.37 -7.38
N GLN A 336 -29.62 -16.43 -8.09
CA GLN A 336 -29.72 -16.38 -9.55
C GLN A 336 -30.63 -15.20 -9.91
N PHE A 337 -30.15 -14.34 -10.80
CA PHE A 337 -30.85 -13.12 -11.19
C PHE A 337 -32.15 -13.49 -11.89
N ALA A 338 -33.27 -13.54 -11.16
CA ALA A 338 -34.60 -13.84 -11.68
C ALA A 338 -35.23 -12.66 -12.45
N GLY A 339 -34.41 -11.89 -13.16
CA GLY A 339 -34.88 -10.81 -14.03
C GLY A 339 -35.42 -11.39 -15.33
N LYS A 340 -36.70 -11.13 -15.65
CA LYS A 340 -37.24 -11.39 -16.98
C LYS A 340 -36.42 -10.60 -18.01
N LYS A 341 -35.89 -11.30 -19.03
CA LYS A 341 -35.27 -10.63 -20.19
C LYS A 341 -36.30 -9.71 -20.82
N ILE A 342 -36.02 -8.41 -20.84
CA ILE A 342 -36.75 -7.44 -21.66
C ILE A 342 -36.16 -7.59 -23.06
N THR A 343 -36.93 -8.15 -23.99
CA THR A 343 -36.68 -8.02 -25.43
C THR A 343 -37.38 -6.76 -25.91
N PHE A 344 -36.64 -5.90 -26.61
CA PHE A 344 -37.22 -4.80 -27.37
C PHE A 344 -37.53 -5.35 -28.76
N ASP A 345 -38.81 -5.40 -29.12
CA ASP A 345 -39.27 -5.58 -30.51
C ASP A 345 -39.21 -4.25 -31.26
#